data_AF-A0A2P2JSS2-F1
#
_entry.id   AF-A0A2P2JSS2-F1
#
_cell.length_a   1.000
_cell.length_b   1.000
_cell.length_c   1.000
_cell.angle_alpha   90.00
_cell.angle_beta   90.00
_cell.angle_gamma   90.00
#
_symmetry.space_group_name_H-M   'P 1'
#
loop_
_entity.id
_entity.type
_entity.pdbx_description
1 polymer ?
#
loop_
_entity_poly.entity_id
_entity_poly.type
_entity_poly.pdbx_seq_one_letter_code
_entity_poly.pdbx_strand_id
1 'polypeptide(L)'
;MIGRKNIGRVSPILLVFLALGFFFATYNLLTLVTRSKASNLGDGSKVSDPVIHMPMEVKKRGESNSRFHVALTATNAPYSQWQCRIMYYWYKKMRDMPGSDMGKFTRVLHSGKADNLMDEIPTFIVDPLPEGLDRVRFWT
;
A
#
# COMPACT_ATOMS: atom_id res chain seq x y z
N MET A 1 -58.07 42.04 12.50
CA MET A 1 -57.51 41.08 13.49
C MET A 1 -56.18 40.56 12.94
N ILE A 2 -55.06 41.04 13.46
CA ILE A 2 -53.72 40.53 13.09
C ILE A 2 -53.29 39.56 14.19
N GLY A 3 -53.17 38.27 13.84
CA GLY A 3 -52.71 37.23 14.75
C GLY A 3 -51.20 37.32 14.93
N ARG A 4 -50.75 37.73 16.11
CA ARG A 4 -49.33 37.75 16.47
C ARG A 4 -48.90 36.31 16.77
N LYS A 5 -48.10 35.70 15.88
CA LYS A 5 -47.46 34.39 16.11
C LYS A 5 -46.39 34.55 17.18
N ASN A 6 -46.52 33.81 18.28
CA ASN A 6 -45.48 33.74 19.32
C ASN A 6 -44.28 32.95 18.78
N ILE A 7 -43.18 33.64 18.53
CA ILE A 7 -41.88 33.01 18.25
C ILE A 7 -41.34 32.50 19.59
N GLY A 8 -41.32 31.17 19.73
CA GLY A 8 -40.79 30.49 20.91
C GLY A 8 -39.33 30.85 21.12
N ARG A 9 -38.98 31.17 22.38
CA ARG A 9 -37.64 31.52 22.82
C ARG A 9 -36.73 30.29 22.70
N VAL A 10 -35.94 30.20 21.63
CA VAL A 10 -35.01 29.10 21.39
C VAL A 10 -33.87 29.19 22.41
N SER A 11 -33.58 28.07 23.10
CA SER A 11 -32.52 28.00 24.10
C SER A 11 -31.15 28.18 23.44
N PRO A 12 -30.29 29.10 23.92
CA PRO A 12 -28.97 29.34 23.33
C PRO A 12 -28.07 28.10 23.40
N ILE A 13 -28.27 27.24 24.41
CA ILE A 13 -27.53 25.97 24.56
C ILE A 13 -27.86 25.01 23.41
N LEU A 14 -29.14 24.95 22.99
CA LEU A 14 -29.55 24.13 21.85
C LEU A 14 -28.93 24.63 20.54
N LEU A 15 -28.80 25.95 20.37
CA LEU A 15 -28.13 26.52 19.20
C LEU A 15 -26.64 26.16 19.16
N VAL A 16 -25.96 26.15 20.31
CA VAL A 16 -24.56 25.73 20.40
C VAL A 16 -24.38 24.26 20.03
N PHE A 17 -25.22 23.36 20.56
CA PHE A 17 -25.17 21.94 20.20
C PHE A 17 -25.52 21.69 18.72
N LEU A 18 -26.50 22.43 18.17
CA LEU A 18 -26.86 22.33 16.77
C LEU A 18 -25.71 22.79 15.85
N ALA A 19 -25.02 23.87 16.22
CA ALA A 19 -23.85 24.37 15.49
C ALA A 19 -22.68 23.38 15.55
N LEU A 20 -22.39 22.81 16.73
CA LEU A 20 -21.35 21.78 16.91
C LEU A 20 -21.66 20.52 16.09
N GLY A 21 -22.92 20.07 16.10
CA GLY A 21 -23.37 18.92 15.30
C GLY A 21 -23.22 19.15 13.80
N PHE A 22 -23.63 20.33 13.32
CA PHE A 22 -23.45 20.71 11.91
C PHE A 22 -21.97 20.80 11.53
N PHE A 23 -21.11 21.37 12.39
CA PHE A 23 -19.67 21.45 12.16
C PHE A 23 -19.02 20.06 12.07
N PHE A 24 -19.42 19.15 12.96
CA PHE A 24 -18.92 17.78 12.92
C PHE A 24 -19.38 17.05 11.65
N ALA A 25 -20.64 17.19 11.26
CA ALA A 25 -21.17 16.58 10.05
C ALA A 25 -20.48 17.12 8.78
N THR A 26 -20.29 18.44 8.67
CA THR A 26 -19.63 19.05 7.51
C THR A 26 -18.14 18.71 7.43
N TYR A 27 -17.43 18.64 8.56
CA TYR A 27 -16.03 18.19 8.59
C TYR A 27 -15.88 16.74 8.11
N ASN A 28 -16.73 15.83 8.58
CA ASN A 28 -16.72 14.43 8.14
C ASN A 28 -17.14 14.26 6.67
N LEU A 29 -18.04 15.11 6.16
CA LEU A 29 -18.40 15.13 4.74
C LEU A 29 -17.25 15.66 3.87
N LEU A 30 -16.56 16.71 4.31
CA LEU A 30 -15.41 17.28 3.61
C LEU A 30 -14.25 16.29 3.53
N THR A 31 -13.96 15.55 4.60
CA THR A 31 -12.93 14.50 4.59
C THR A 31 -13.30 13.34 3.67
N LEU A 32 -14.58 12.97 3.59
CA LEU A 32 -15.07 11.94 2.65
C LEU A 32 -14.91 12.39 1.18
N VAL A 33 -15.30 13.62 0.86
CA VAL A 33 -15.21 14.17 -0.50
C VAL A 33 -13.76 14.44 -0.93
N THR A 34 -12.90 14.92 -0.03
CA THR A 34 -11.48 15.10 -0.35
C THR A 34 -10.78 13.76 -0.55
N ARG A 35 -11.16 12.72 0.19
CA ARG A 35 -10.66 11.35 -0.03
C ARG A 35 -11.16 10.75 -1.35
N SER A 36 -12.43 10.97 -1.72
CA SER A 36 -12.97 10.50 -3.01
C SER A 36 -12.43 11.30 -4.20
N LYS A 37 -12.10 12.59 -4.00
CA LYS A 37 -11.42 13.41 -5.01
C LYS A 37 -9.95 13.02 -5.15
N ALA A 38 -9.25 12.70 -4.06
CA ALA A 38 -7.89 12.17 -4.13
C ALA A 38 -7.83 10.81 -4.85
N SER A 39 -8.86 9.96 -4.72
CA SER A 39 -8.94 8.72 -5.50
C SER A 39 -9.29 8.95 -6.98
N ASN A 40 -10.00 10.03 -7.35
CA ASN A 40 -10.33 10.35 -8.75
C ASN A 40 -9.29 11.27 -9.44
N LEU A 41 -8.50 12.03 -8.68
CA LEU A 41 -7.38 12.86 -9.19
C LEU A 41 -6.03 12.11 -9.13
N GLY A 42 -6.07 10.78 -8.97
CA GLY A 42 -4.90 9.90 -9.08
C GLY A 42 -4.56 9.53 -10.53
N ASP A 43 -5.36 9.93 -11.51
CA ASP A 43 -5.20 9.58 -12.92
C ASP A 43 -4.73 10.78 -13.76
N GLY A 44 -3.47 11.19 -13.61
CA GLY A 44 -2.96 12.27 -14.47
C GLY A 44 -1.54 12.77 -14.25
N SER A 45 -0.84 12.38 -13.18
CA SER A 45 0.59 12.63 -13.08
C SER A 45 1.33 11.49 -13.78
N LYS A 46 1.46 11.59 -15.11
CA LYS A 46 2.49 10.86 -15.86
C LYS A 46 3.85 11.35 -15.36
N VAL A 47 4.32 10.76 -14.26
CA VAL A 47 5.74 10.73 -13.95
C VAL A 47 6.35 9.82 -15.00
N SER A 48 6.70 10.40 -16.15
CA SER A 48 7.53 9.73 -17.14
C SER A 48 8.90 9.51 -16.49
N ASP A 49 9.11 8.31 -15.97
CA ASP A 49 10.38 7.86 -15.41
C ASP A 49 11.42 7.80 -16.56
N PRO A 50 12.52 8.57 -16.52
CA PRO A 50 13.29 8.86 -17.73
C PRO A 50 14.30 7.76 -18.15
N VAL A 51 14.22 6.51 -17.66
CA VAL A 51 15.29 5.53 -17.94
C VAL A 51 14.84 4.20 -18.57
N ILE A 52 13.56 3.81 -18.50
CA ILE A 52 13.11 2.57 -19.15
C ILE A 52 11.75 2.80 -19.83
N HIS A 53 11.73 2.92 -21.15
CA HIS A 53 10.49 3.02 -21.91
C HIS A 53 9.71 1.70 -21.77
N MET A 54 8.59 1.73 -21.04
CA MET A 54 7.68 0.58 -20.90
C MET A 54 7.32 0.04 -22.30
N PRO A 55 7.62 -1.24 -22.61
CA PRO A 55 7.36 -1.78 -23.95
C PRO A 55 5.86 -1.71 -24.29
N MET A 56 5.54 -1.35 -25.53
CA MET A 56 4.17 -1.07 -25.99
C MET A 56 3.19 -2.23 -25.75
N GLU A 57 3.68 -3.47 -25.70
CA GLU A 57 2.90 -4.66 -25.38
C GLU A 57 2.36 -4.67 -23.93
N VAL A 58 3.12 -4.13 -22.98
CA VAL A 58 2.69 -3.97 -21.58
C VAL A 58 1.72 -2.80 -21.45
N LYS A 59 1.86 -1.77 -22.28
CA LYS A 59 0.96 -0.61 -22.30
C LYS A 59 -0.44 -0.97 -22.84
N LYS A 60 -0.53 -1.88 -23.83
CA LYS A 60 -1.81 -2.45 -24.30
C LYS A 60 -2.50 -3.33 -23.24
N ARG A 61 -1.76 -3.79 -22.24
CA ARG A 61 -2.27 -4.53 -21.08
C ARG A 61 -2.81 -3.61 -19.98
N GLY A 62 -2.89 -2.29 -20.23
CA GLY A 62 -3.41 -1.28 -19.30
C GLY A 62 -4.87 -1.46 -18.87
N GLU A 63 -5.60 -2.41 -19.43
CA GLU A 63 -6.94 -2.82 -18.96
C GLU A 63 -6.93 -4.15 -18.17
N SER A 64 -5.83 -4.91 -18.15
CA SER A 64 -5.77 -6.19 -17.45
C SER A 64 -4.92 -6.08 -16.19
N ASN A 65 -5.55 -5.77 -15.05
CA ASN A 65 -5.09 -6.04 -13.67
C ASN A 65 -3.56 -6.26 -13.51
N SER A 66 -2.73 -5.27 -13.85
CA SER A 66 -1.28 -5.38 -13.67
C SER A 66 -0.97 -5.28 -12.18
N ARG A 67 -0.78 -6.41 -11.53
CA ARG A 67 -0.47 -6.47 -10.10
C ARG A 67 1.02 -6.47 -9.87
N PHE A 68 1.45 -5.85 -8.77
CA PHE A 68 2.84 -5.85 -8.33
C PHE A 68 3.28 -7.22 -7.85
N HIS A 69 4.50 -7.63 -8.23
CA HIS A 69 5.16 -8.80 -7.68
C HIS A 69 6.24 -8.34 -6.70
N VAL A 70 6.12 -8.73 -5.44
CA VAL A 70 7.10 -8.46 -4.40
C VAL A 70 8.15 -9.57 -4.38
N ALA A 71 9.42 -9.20 -4.53
CA ALA A 71 10.56 -10.09 -4.35
C ALA A 71 11.37 -9.66 -3.12
N LEU A 72 11.68 -10.62 -2.23
CA LEU A 72 12.48 -10.40 -1.03
C LEU A 72 13.71 -11.29 -1.05
N THR A 73 14.91 -10.72 -0.90
CA THR A 73 16.14 -11.50 -0.70
C THR A 73 16.29 -11.92 0.76
N ALA A 74 16.60 -13.19 1.01
CA ALA A 74 16.70 -13.75 2.36
C ALA A 74 17.90 -14.70 2.51
N THR A 75 18.47 -14.73 3.72
CA THR A 75 19.45 -15.75 4.15
C THR A 75 18.73 -16.84 4.94
N ASN A 76 19.43 -17.92 5.27
CA ASN A 76 18.93 -18.96 6.18
C ASN A 76 19.07 -18.59 7.67
N ALA A 77 19.53 -17.38 8.02
CA ALA A 77 19.72 -16.96 9.40
C ALA A 77 18.38 -16.82 10.16
N PRO A 78 18.28 -17.19 11.45
CA PRO A 78 17.04 -17.12 12.22
C PRO A 78 16.38 -15.74 12.20
N TYR A 79 17.18 -14.68 12.27
CA TYR A 79 16.68 -13.31 12.19
C TYR A 79 16.05 -13.00 10.82
N SER A 80 16.70 -13.40 9.73
CA SER A 80 16.16 -13.23 8.37
C SER A 80 14.86 -14.01 8.19
N GLN A 81 14.76 -15.23 8.72
CA GLN A 81 13.53 -16.01 8.70
C GLN A 81 12.38 -15.31 9.45
N TRP A 82 12.65 -14.77 10.65
CA TRP A 82 11.65 -14.01 11.40
C TRP A 82 11.19 -12.76 10.64
N GLN A 83 12.11 -11.98 10.07
CA GLN A 83 11.79 -10.82 9.25
C GLN A 83 10.92 -11.21 8.03
N CYS A 84 11.28 -12.29 7.32
CA CYS A 84 10.51 -12.79 6.18
C CYS A 84 9.06 -13.11 6.57
N ARG A 85 8.82 -13.71 7.75
CA ARG A 85 7.47 -13.99 8.25
C ARG A 85 6.67 -12.73 8.50
N ILE A 86 7.25 -11.73 9.13
CA ILE A 86 6.58 -10.44 9.38
C ILE A 86 6.22 -9.76 8.05
N MET A 87 7.15 -9.72 7.10
CA MET A 87 6.91 -9.14 5.78
C MET A 87 5.82 -9.89 5.02
N TYR A 88 5.85 -11.22 5.03
CA TYR A 88 4.84 -12.04 4.35
C TYR A 88 3.45 -11.92 4.98
N TYR A 89 3.38 -11.81 6.31
CA TYR A 89 2.13 -11.52 7.01
C TYR A 89 1.49 -10.21 6.51
N TRP A 90 2.26 -9.13 6.47
CA TRP A 90 1.75 -7.83 6.02
C TRP A 90 1.43 -7.81 4.52
N TYR A 91 2.23 -8.49 3.69
CA TYR A 91 1.91 -8.69 2.28
C TYR A 91 0.54 -9.37 2.11
N LYS A 92 0.25 -10.45 2.85
CA LYS A 92 -1.06 -11.12 2.80
C LYS A 92 -2.18 -10.16 3.20
N LYS A 93 -2.01 -9.42 4.30
CA LYS A 93 -2.98 -8.40 4.73
C LYS A 93 -3.25 -7.35 3.65
N MET A 94 -2.19 -6.84 3.01
CA MET A 94 -2.29 -5.84 1.94
C MET A 94 -2.97 -6.42 0.69
N ARG A 95 -2.60 -7.63 0.29
CA ARG A 95 -3.14 -8.31 -0.89
C ARG A 95 -4.64 -8.60 -0.76
N ASP A 96 -5.09 -8.95 0.44
CA ASP A 96 -6.47 -9.33 0.68
C ASP A 96 -7.41 -8.10 0.85
N MET A 97 -6.87 -6.87 0.78
CA MET A 97 -7.70 -5.65 0.80
C MET A 97 -8.44 -5.41 -0.53
N PRO A 98 -9.67 -4.87 -0.50
CA PRO A 98 -10.39 -4.49 -1.72
C PRO A 98 -9.61 -3.47 -2.55
N GLY A 99 -9.46 -3.74 -3.85
CA GLY A 99 -8.71 -2.85 -4.75
C GLY A 99 -7.19 -2.92 -4.58
N SER A 100 -6.67 -3.97 -3.94
CA SER A 100 -5.22 -4.15 -3.82
C SER A 100 -4.56 -4.47 -5.15
N ASP A 101 -3.51 -3.71 -5.47
CA ASP A 101 -2.64 -3.97 -6.61
C ASP A 101 -1.58 -5.05 -6.32
N MET A 102 -1.57 -5.65 -5.12
CA MET A 102 -0.60 -6.69 -4.77
C MET A 102 -0.92 -8.01 -5.46
N GLY A 103 0.06 -8.59 -6.14
CA GLY A 103 -0.07 -9.80 -6.94
C GLY A 103 0.54 -11.01 -6.25
N LYS A 104 1.83 -11.23 -6.50
CA LYS A 104 2.59 -12.39 -5.99
C LYS A 104 3.69 -11.92 -5.04
N PHE A 105 4.14 -12.83 -4.20
CA PHE A 105 5.28 -12.64 -3.31
C PHE A 105 6.23 -13.82 -3.50
N THR A 106 7.51 -13.54 -3.66
CA THR A 106 8.55 -14.57 -3.77
C THR A 106 9.73 -14.21 -2.88
N ARG A 107 10.11 -15.14 -2.04
CA ARG A 107 11.34 -15.07 -1.25
C ARG A 107 12.49 -15.70 -2.05
N VAL A 108 13.55 -14.95 -2.29
CA VAL A 108 14.76 -15.36 -2.99
C VAL A 108 15.80 -15.74 -1.94
N LEU A 109 16.01 -17.04 -1.75
CA LEU A 109 16.88 -17.59 -0.73
C LEU A 109 18.28 -17.81 -1.31
N HIS A 110 19.26 -17.04 -0.84
CA HIS A 110 20.65 -17.08 -1.34
C HIS A 110 21.60 -17.85 -0.42
N SER A 111 21.07 -18.74 0.42
CA SER A 111 21.87 -19.68 1.24
C SER A 111 22.30 -20.94 0.46
N GLY A 112 21.75 -21.16 -0.73
CA GLY A 112 21.93 -22.39 -1.51
C GLY A 112 21.30 -23.65 -0.88
N LYS A 113 20.53 -23.52 0.22
CA LYS A 113 19.91 -24.63 0.94
C LYS A 113 18.47 -24.31 1.31
N ALA A 114 17.59 -25.30 1.13
CA ALA A 114 16.20 -25.20 1.56
C ALA A 114 16.08 -24.99 3.08
N ASP A 115 15.02 -24.31 3.50
CA ASP A 115 14.66 -24.13 4.90
C ASP A 115 13.19 -24.41 5.16
N ASN A 116 12.81 -24.49 6.44
CA ASN A 116 11.44 -24.79 6.87
C ASN A 116 10.43 -23.70 6.49
N LEU A 117 10.88 -22.54 6.02
CA LEU A 117 10.01 -21.43 5.67
C LEU A 117 9.45 -21.56 4.25
N MET A 118 10.00 -22.48 3.45
CA MET A 118 9.50 -22.79 2.11
C MET A 118 8.09 -23.38 2.11
N ASP A 119 7.70 -24.08 3.18
CA ASP A 119 6.35 -24.62 3.34
C ASP A 119 5.31 -23.52 3.57
N GLU A 120 5.75 -22.34 4.05
CA GLU A 120 4.88 -21.20 4.38
C GLU A 120 4.91 -20.11 3.31
N ILE A 121 6.10 -19.80 2.78
CA ILE A 121 6.37 -18.67 1.91
C ILE A 121 6.88 -19.17 0.56
N PRO A 122 6.27 -18.78 -0.58
CA PRO A 122 6.77 -19.13 -1.90
C PRO A 122 8.24 -18.71 -2.04
N THR A 123 9.12 -19.69 -2.19
CA THR A 123 10.56 -19.48 -2.12
C THR A 123 11.24 -19.99 -3.39
N PHE A 124 12.14 -19.19 -3.93
CA PHE A 124 13.07 -19.57 -4.98
C PHE A 124 14.48 -19.65 -4.38
N ILE A 125 15.11 -20.83 -4.46
CA ILE A 125 16.48 -21.03 -3.99
C ILE A 125 17.42 -20.63 -5.12
N VAL A 126 18.41 -19.80 -4.81
CA VAL A 126 19.44 -19.35 -5.75
C VAL A 126 20.79 -19.86 -5.30
N ASP A 127 21.62 -20.21 -6.27
CA ASP A 127 23.02 -20.55 -6.04
C ASP A 127 23.80 -19.29 -5.62
N PRO A 128 24.48 -19.31 -4.47
CA PRO A 128 25.28 -18.18 -4.02
C PRO A 128 26.47 -17.98 -4.96
N LEU A 129 26.90 -16.72 -5.11
CA LEU A 129 28.12 -16.41 -5.82
C LEU A 129 29.33 -17.03 -5.10
N PRO A 130 30.37 -17.47 -5.84
CA PRO A 130 31.63 -17.91 -5.24
C PRO A 130 32.22 -16.83 -4.33
N GLU A 131 32.80 -17.25 -3.20
CA GLU A 131 33.39 -16.31 -2.24
C GLU A 131 34.45 -15.42 -2.91
N GLY A 132 34.31 -14.10 -2.74
CA GLY A 132 35.29 -13.14 -3.22
C GLY A 132 35.11 -12.65 -4.65
N LEU A 133 34.12 -13.16 -5.38
CA LEU A 133 33.75 -12.61 -6.69
C LEU A 133 33.19 -11.19 -6.59
N ASP A 134 32.59 -10.86 -5.44
CA ASP A 134 31.98 -9.57 -5.09
C ASP A 134 32.97 -8.56 -4.48
N ARG A 135 34.20 -8.99 -4.15
CA ARG A 135 35.21 -8.13 -3.53
C ARG A 135 35.83 -7.21 -4.57
N VAL A 136 35.52 -5.91 -4.49
CA VAL A 136 36.27 -4.87 -5.20
C VAL A 136 37.63 -4.73 -4.50
N ARG A 137 38.73 -5.03 -5.20
CA ARG A 137 40.08 -4.76 -4.67
C ARG A 137 40.28 -3.25 -4.60
N PHE A 138 40.26 -2.71 -3.40
CA PHE A 138 40.87 -1.40 -3.14
C PHE A 138 42.37 -1.62 -3.05
N TRP A 139 43.13 -0.96 -3.94
CA TRP A 139 44.59 -0.99 -3.91
C TRP A 139 45.10 -0.40 -2.59
N THR A 140 45.86 -1.18 -1.84
CA THR A 140 46.77 -0.70 -0.78
C THR A 140 48.17 -0.55 -1.36
#